data_AF-A0A839I3G8-F1
#
_entry.id   AF-A0A839I3G8-F1
#
_cell.length_a   1.000
_cell.length_b   1.000
_cell.length_c   1.000
_cell.angle_alpha   90.00
_cell.angle_beta   90.00
_cell.angle_gamma   90.00
#
_symmetry.space_group_name_H-M   'P 1'
#
loop_
_entity.id
_entity.type
_entity.pdbx_description
1 polymer ?
#
loop_
_entity_poly.entity_id
_entity_poly.type
_entity_poly.pdbx_seq_one_letter_code
_entity_poly.pdbx_strand_id
1 'polypeptide(L)'
;MSKLFVGSEIGQLRRVILHRPERALSHLTPTNCHNLLFDDVLSVEKALHEHDQFVATLRQQDVEVLLLQDLLEEMLAHPEAKQWLLRHQISHYRFGPTFANQIRVFLLEKNNKELASILLGGLAFIELPFKAPSMLQQLSDPFDFVIDPLPNHLFTRDTSCWIYGGVSINPMAKAARKRESNHLRAIYKWHPLFSNQSFPRYFGDENRHYDNATIEGGDVLIIGKGNVLVGISERTTPQGIENLAKQLFRTEQAKQVIAIKLPENRSCMHLDTVMTHMDHNVFSVYPRVIDKKMPCWSITPCGEQQLAIQERPNFERSLMQALELDSLNIITTGGDSYEAEREQWHDANNVLTIKPGVVVAYERNVYTNEKYDKAGITVLPIMGDELGRGRGGARCMSCPIERDGI
;
A
#
# COMPACT_ATOMS: atom_id res chain seq x y z
N MET A 1 24.16 -10.76 1.20
CA MET A 1 23.25 -9.99 0.32
C MET A 1 21.86 -10.06 0.93
N SER A 2 21.14 -8.94 0.97
CA SER A 2 19.74 -8.92 1.43
C SER A 2 18.91 -9.84 0.54
N LYS A 3 18.06 -10.68 1.14
CA LYS A 3 17.06 -11.43 0.37
C LYS A 3 15.92 -10.51 -0.07
N LEU A 4 15.69 -9.41 0.67
CA LEU A 4 14.63 -8.45 0.41
C LEU A 4 14.96 -7.63 -0.85
N PHE A 5 14.18 -7.86 -1.90
CA PHE A 5 14.36 -7.26 -3.21
C PHE A 5 13.07 -7.33 -4.03
N VAL A 6 12.62 -6.22 -4.60
CA VAL A 6 11.50 -6.19 -5.55
C VAL A 6 11.99 -5.57 -6.85
N GLY A 7 12.32 -6.41 -7.81
CA GLY A 7 12.98 -5.98 -9.06
C GLY A 7 12.04 -5.68 -10.22
N SER A 8 10.75 -5.99 -10.10
CA SER A 8 9.76 -5.82 -11.16
C SER A 8 8.33 -5.81 -10.56
N GLU A 9 7.30 -5.64 -11.40
CA GLU A 9 5.90 -5.88 -11.04
C GLU A 9 5.48 -7.31 -11.39
N ILE A 10 6.19 -7.98 -12.31
CA ILE A 10 5.73 -9.21 -12.98
C ILE A 10 6.56 -10.44 -12.68
N GLY A 11 7.82 -10.29 -12.26
CA GLY A 11 8.69 -11.40 -11.91
C GLY A 11 8.10 -12.24 -10.78
N GLN A 12 8.58 -13.46 -10.60
CA GLN A 12 8.00 -14.38 -9.62
C GLN A 12 7.94 -13.74 -8.23
N LEU A 13 6.74 -13.59 -7.71
CA LEU A 13 6.48 -13.18 -6.35
C LEU A 13 6.92 -14.32 -5.43
N ARG A 14 7.79 -14.00 -4.46
CA ARG A 14 8.31 -14.98 -3.50
C ARG A 14 7.74 -14.74 -2.12
N ARG A 15 7.70 -13.47 -1.68
CA ARG A 15 7.09 -13.11 -0.40
C ARG A 15 6.32 -11.79 -0.45
N VAL A 16 5.24 -11.77 0.31
CA VAL A 16 4.30 -10.65 0.35
C VAL A 16 3.77 -10.45 1.77
N ILE A 17 3.63 -9.19 2.18
CA ILE A 17 2.91 -8.82 3.40
C ILE A 17 1.44 -8.57 3.02
N LEU A 18 0.53 -9.22 3.74
CA LEU A 18 -0.92 -8.97 3.73
C LEU A 18 -1.39 -8.58 5.14
N HIS A 19 -2.65 -8.16 5.29
CA HIS A 19 -3.23 -7.93 6.60
C HIS A 19 -4.69 -8.38 6.65
N ARG A 20 -5.01 -9.17 7.68
CA ARG A 20 -6.36 -9.67 8.00
C ARG A 20 -6.99 -8.79 9.10
N PRO A 21 -7.74 -7.70 8.78
CA PRO A 21 -8.01 -6.60 9.72
C PRO A 21 -9.27 -6.78 10.58
N GLU A 22 -9.48 -7.95 11.18
CA GLU A 22 -10.74 -8.30 11.88
C GLU A 22 -11.26 -7.22 12.84
N ARG A 23 -10.43 -6.80 13.82
CA ARG A 23 -10.82 -5.80 14.81
C ARG A 23 -11.09 -4.43 14.19
N ALA A 24 -10.24 -3.98 13.26
CA ALA A 24 -10.41 -2.68 12.63
C ALA A 24 -11.71 -2.60 11.81
N LEU A 25 -12.04 -3.68 11.09
CA LEU A 25 -13.26 -3.76 10.29
C LEU A 25 -14.51 -3.83 11.17
N SER A 26 -14.44 -4.49 12.33
CA SER A 26 -15.56 -4.51 13.30
C SER A 26 -15.88 -3.15 13.92
N HIS A 27 -14.96 -2.20 13.85
CA HIS A 27 -15.13 -0.83 14.34
C HIS A 27 -15.64 0.15 13.26
N LEU A 28 -15.82 -0.31 12.02
CA LEU A 28 -16.46 0.48 10.98
C LEU A 28 -17.96 0.57 11.24
N THR A 29 -18.48 1.78 11.22
CA THR A 29 -19.90 2.10 11.34
C THR A 29 -20.33 3.00 10.19
N PRO A 30 -21.64 3.08 9.88
CA PRO A 30 -22.13 4.00 8.84
C PRO A 30 -21.79 5.47 9.10
N THR A 31 -21.54 5.85 10.37
CA THR A 31 -21.22 7.23 10.75
C THR A 31 -19.73 7.54 10.69
N ASN A 32 -18.84 6.54 10.75
CA ASN A 32 -17.39 6.75 10.80
C ASN A 32 -16.64 6.27 9.54
N CYS A 33 -17.23 5.41 8.71
CA CYS A 33 -16.53 4.72 7.61
C CYS A 33 -15.83 5.70 6.66
N HIS A 34 -16.51 6.77 6.23
CA HIS A 34 -15.93 7.77 5.32
C HIS A 34 -14.75 8.53 5.93
N ASN A 35 -14.79 8.82 7.24
CA ASN A 35 -13.66 9.46 7.94
C ASN A 35 -12.46 8.52 8.05
N LEU A 36 -12.73 7.22 8.10
CA LEU A 36 -11.74 6.14 8.08
C LEU A 36 -11.39 5.68 6.64
N LEU A 37 -11.82 6.44 5.62
CA LEU A 37 -11.54 6.19 4.20
C LEU A 37 -12.09 4.87 3.66
N PHE A 38 -13.16 4.36 4.27
CA PHE A 38 -13.98 3.28 3.73
C PHE A 38 -15.25 3.84 3.10
N ASP A 39 -15.69 3.18 2.03
CA ASP A 39 -16.85 3.59 1.25
C ASP A 39 -18.17 3.15 1.88
N ASP A 40 -18.17 1.98 2.51
CA ASP A 40 -19.34 1.40 3.17
C ASP A 40 -18.89 0.49 4.32
N VAL A 41 -19.83 0.13 5.18
CA VAL A 41 -19.66 -0.99 6.09
C VAL A 41 -19.75 -2.30 5.32
N LEU A 42 -19.16 -3.35 5.89
CA LEU A 42 -19.05 -4.66 5.26
C LEU A 42 -19.38 -5.78 6.24
N SER A 43 -19.68 -6.95 5.71
CA SER A 43 -19.78 -8.16 6.51
C SER A 43 -18.37 -8.64 6.88
N VAL A 44 -17.97 -8.39 8.14
CA VAL A 44 -16.62 -8.72 8.62
C VAL A 44 -16.29 -10.19 8.41
N GLU A 45 -17.20 -11.10 8.81
CA GLU A 45 -16.99 -12.54 8.66
C GLU A 45 -16.73 -12.95 7.20
N LYS A 46 -17.51 -12.41 6.25
CA LYS A 46 -17.34 -12.68 4.83
C LYS A 46 -16.04 -12.07 4.29
N ALA A 47 -15.71 -10.82 4.62
CA ALA A 47 -14.45 -10.20 4.21
C ALA A 47 -13.23 -10.99 4.70
N LEU A 48 -13.30 -11.54 5.92
CA LEU A 48 -12.26 -12.41 6.45
C LEU A 48 -12.17 -13.73 5.68
N HIS A 49 -13.29 -14.32 5.30
CA HIS A 49 -13.33 -15.51 4.45
C HIS A 49 -12.72 -15.24 3.06
N GLU A 50 -13.10 -14.14 2.40
CA GLU A 50 -12.54 -13.71 1.13
C GLU A 50 -11.01 -13.50 1.23
N HIS A 51 -10.55 -12.88 2.32
CA HIS A 51 -9.12 -12.67 2.56
C HIS A 51 -8.39 -14.00 2.77
N ASP A 52 -8.98 -14.94 3.52
CA ASP A 52 -8.38 -16.27 3.75
C ASP A 52 -8.25 -17.07 2.45
N GLN A 53 -9.21 -16.92 1.53
CA GLN A 53 -9.11 -17.46 0.17
C GLN A 53 -8.00 -16.79 -0.64
N PHE A 54 -7.87 -15.46 -0.59
CA PHE A 54 -6.78 -14.77 -1.26
C PHE A 54 -5.40 -15.25 -0.76
N VAL A 55 -5.23 -15.41 0.55
CA VAL A 55 -4.03 -16.00 1.15
C VAL A 55 -3.78 -17.42 0.62
N ALA A 56 -4.82 -18.25 0.55
CA ALA A 56 -4.71 -19.62 0.05
C ALA A 56 -4.29 -19.65 -1.43
N THR A 57 -4.88 -18.80 -2.28
CA THR A 57 -4.52 -18.66 -3.70
C THR A 57 -3.04 -18.31 -3.88
N LEU A 58 -2.50 -17.39 -3.07
CA LEU A 58 -1.08 -17.04 -3.11
C LEU A 58 -0.18 -18.21 -2.68
N ARG A 59 -0.53 -18.90 -1.59
CA ARG A 59 0.24 -20.05 -1.09
C ARG A 59 0.27 -21.21 -2.09
N GLN A 60 -0.82 -21.43 -2.84
CA GLN A 60 -0.87 -22.42 -3.92
C GLN A 60 0.06 -22.09 -5.09
N GLN A 61 0.52 -20.83 -5.20
CA GLN A 61 1.52 -20.39 -6.18
C GLN A 61 2.93 -20.29 -5.56
N ASP A 62 3.17 -20.99 -4.45
CA ASP A 62 4.44 -21.01 -3.71
C ASP A 62 4.91 -19.62 -3.21
N VAL A 63 3.96 -18.71 -2.96
CA VAL A 63 4.24 -17.41 -2.35
C VAL A 63 4.18 -17.51 -0.83
N GLU A 64 5.24 -17.08 -0.15
CA GLU A 64 5.25 -16.92 1.31
C GLU A 64 4.42 -15.69 1.69
N VAL A 65 3.31 -15.92 2.39
CA VAL A 65 2.43 -14.86 2.87
C VAL A 65 2.73 -14.57 4.34
N LEU A 66 3.14 -13.33 4.62
CA LEU A 66 3.35 -12.80 5.95
C LEU A 66 2.18 -11.90 6.35
N LEU A 67 1.61 -12.10 7.53
CA LEU A 67 0.56 -11.21 8.02
C LEU A 67 1.16 -10.07 8.83
N LEU A 68 0.75 -8.84 8.54
CA LEU A 68 1.19 -7.63 9.24
C LEU A 68 0.98 -7.73 10.76
N GLN A 69 -0.11 -8.36 11.19
CA GLN A 69 -0.40 -8.54 12.61
C GLN A 69 0.64 -9.44 13.27
N ASP A 70 1.01 -10.56 12.62
CA ASP A 70 1.99 -11.50 13.13
C ASP A 70 3.38 -10.84 13.19
N LEU A 71 3.77 -10.12 12.13
CA LEU A 71 5.00 -9.32 12.11
C LEU A 71 5.02 -8.26 13.23
N LEU A 72 3.88 -7.64 13.53
CA LEU A 72 3.79 -6.66 14.61
C LEU A 72 3.89 -7.34 15.98
N GLU A 73 3.19 -8.46 16.17
CA GLU A 73 3.22 -9.25 17.40
C GLU A 73 4.64 -9.75 17.73
N GLU A 74 5.32 -10.32 16.75
CA GLU A 74 6.71 -10.79 16.88
C GLU A 74 7.65 -9.62 17.20
N MET A 75 7.49 -8.48 16.53
CA MET A 75 8.29 -7.28 16.79
C MET A 75 8.09 -6.74 18.21
N LEU A 76 6.85 -6.78 18.73
CA LEU A 76 6.50 -6.32 20.07
C LEU A 76 7.17 -7.16 21.19
N ALA A 77 7.73 -8.33 20.87
CA ALA A 77 8.57 -9.08 21.81
C ALA A 77 9.89 -8.36 22.11
N HIS A 78 10.35 -7.44 21.25
CA HIS A 78 11.52 -6.61 21.50
C HIS A 78 11.18 -5.42 22.41
N PRO A 79 11.69 -5.36 23.66
CA PRO A 79 11.23 -4.37 24.65
C PRO A 79 11.43 -2.92 24.22
N GLU A 80 12.57 -2.61 23.59
CA GLU A 80 12.84 -1.26 23.08
C GLU A 80 11.84 -0.87 21.98
N ALA A 81 11.46 -1.82 21.14
CA ALA A 81 10.60 -1.57 19.99
C ALA A 81 9.15 -1.34 20.45
N LYS A 82 8.68 -2.16 21.39
CA LYS A 82 7.40 -1.96 22.11
C LYS A 82 7.33 -0.58 22.76
N GLN A 83 8.36 -0.19 23.51
CA GLN A 83 8.41 1.13 24.14
C GLN A 83 8.50 2.28 23.13
N TRP A 84 9.25 2.10 22.04
CA TRP A 84 9.35 3.09 20.97
C TRP A 84 7.98 3.30 20.34
N LEU A 85 7.32 2.23 19.90
CA LEU A 85 6.04 2.32 19.20
C LEU A 85 4.95 2.97 20.06
N LEU A 86 4.85 2.57 21.33
CA LEU A 86 3.89 3.17 22.26
C LEU A 86 4.14 4.65 22.50
N ARG A 87 5.40 5.10 22.59
CA ARG A 87 5.72 6.53 22.71
C ARG A 87 5.33 7.33 21.46
N HIS A 88 5.48 6.74 20.27
CA HIS A 88 5.15 7.41 19.01
C HIS A 88 3.65 7.49 18.76
N GLN A 89 2.89 6.47 19.18
CA GLN A 89 1.43 6.47 19.01
C GLN A 89 0.70 7.20 20.15
N ILE A 90 1.22 7.12 21.37
CA ILE A 90 0.62 7.69 22.57
C ILE A 90 1.45 8.87 23.05
N SER A 91 1.42 9.95 22.26
CA SER A 91 2.14 11.20 22.53
C SER A 91 1.44 12.06 23.57
N HIS A 92 2.22 12.74 24.42
CA HIS A 92 1.72 13.74 25.37
C HIS A 92 1.03 14.92 24.67
N TYR A 93 1.38 15.23 23.42
CA TYR A 93 0.71 16.27 22.64
C TYR A 93 -0.67 15.84 22.12
N ARG A 94 -0.93 14.53 22.03
CA ARG A 94 -2.23 13.99 21.60
C ARG A 94 -3.18 13.78 22.78
N PHE A 95 -2.66 13.24 23.88
CA PHE A 95 -3.49 12.80 25.01
C PHE A 95 -3.33 13.65 26.28
N GLY A 96 -2.40 14.61 26.30
CA GLY A 96 -1.99 15.29 27.52
C GLY A 96 -0.99 14.45 28.35
N PRO A 97 -0.23 15.09 29.26
CA PRO A 97 0.90 14.46 29.93
C PRO A 97 0.50 13.23 30.77
N THR A 98 -0.53 13.38 31.60
CA THR A 98 -0.99 12.35 32.55
C THR A 98 -1.66 11.18 31.87
N PHE A 99 -2.64 11.46 30.99
CA PHE A 99 -3.42 10.42 30.35
C PHE A 99 -2.59 9.58 29.38
N ALA A 100 -1.67 10.21 28.62
CA ALA A 100 -0.72 9.50 27.78
C ALA A 100 0.12 8.48 28.57
N ASN A 101 0.50 8.81 29.82
CA ASN A 101 1.27 7.88 30.65
C ASN A 101 0.40 6.69 31.10
N GLN A 102 -0.81 6.95 31.57
CA GLN A 102 -1.72 5.88 32.02
C GLN A 102 -2.11 4.93 30.89
N ILE A 103 -2.40 5.45 29.70
CA ILE A 103 -2.64 4.62 28.51
C ILE A 103 -1.42 3.74 28.21
N ARG A 104 -0.20 4.30 28.22
CA ARG A 104 1.02 3.51 27.95
C ARG A 104 1.25 2.41 28.98
N VAL A 105 1.03 2.68 30.27
CA VAL A 105 1.14 1.66 31.33
C VAL A 105 0.15 0.53 31.08
N PHE A 106 -1.12 0.86 30.84
CA PHE A 106 -2.16 -0.12 30.52
C PHE A 106 -1.81 -0.98 29.29
N LEU A 107 -1.31 -0.35 28.21
CA LEU A 107 -0.93 -1.07 26.99
C LEU A 107 0.34 -1.92 27.16
N LEU A 108 1.26 -1.53 28.05
CA LEU A 108 2.48 -2.30 28.32
C LEU A 108 2.17 -3.63 29.02
N GLU A 109 1.14 -3.68 29.85
CA GLU A 109 0.68 -4.89 30.56
C GLU A 109 0.00 -5.91 29.63
N LYS A 110 -0.41 -5.49 28.44
CA LYS A 110 -1.00 -6.40 27.44
C LYS A 110 0.04 -7.35 26.87
N ASN A 111 -0.41 -8.59 26.60
CA ASN A 111 0.37 -9.53 25.80
C ASN A 111 0.52 -8.98 24.36
N ASN A 112 1.51 -9.47 23.62
CA ASN A 112 1.88 -8.88 22.34
C ASN A 112 0.79 -9.03 21.27
N LYS A 113 0.06 -10.15 21.27
CA LYS A 113 -1.07 -10.40 20.36
C LYS A 113 -2.20 -9.40 20.57
N GLU A 114 -2.62 -9.23 21.82
CA GLU A 114 -3.67 -8.29 22.19
C GLU A 114 -3.23 -6.85 21.90
N LEU A 115 -1.98 -6.51 22.21
CA LEU A 115 -1.44 -5.18 21.90
C LEU A 115 -1.38 -4.91 20.39
N ALA A 116 -0.94 -5.87 19.58
CA ALA A 116 -0.93 -5.76 18.12
C ALA A 116 -2.35 -5.54 17.59
N SER A 117 -3.31 -6.33 18.06
CA SER A 117 -4.73 -6.19 17.73
C SER A 117 -5.27 -4.79 18.08
N ILE A 118 -4.93 -4.26 19.26
CA ILE A 118 -5.33 -2.90 19.68
C ILE A 118 -4.68 -1.82 18.80
N LEU A 119 -3.38 -1.91 18.52
CA LEU A 119 -2.67 -0.88 17.76
C LEU A 119 -3.12 -0.81 16.29
N LEU A 120 -3.51 -1.95 15.71
CA LEU A 120 -4.05 -2.05 14.34
C LEU A 120 -5.55 -1.77 14.30
N GLY A 121 -6.29 -2.34 15.26
CA GLY A 121 -7.74 -2.39 15.28
C GLY A 121 -8.44 -1.32 16.12
N GLY A 122 -7.72 -0.56 16.93
CA GLY A 122 -8.26 0.52 17.75
C GLY A 122 -8.67 0.10 19.17
N LEU A 123 -8.98 1.10 20.00
CA LEU A 123 -9.37 0.98 21.41
C LEU A 123 -10.36 2.09 21.76
N ALA A 124 -11.55 1.72 22.21
CA ALA A 124 -12.58 2.66 22.67
C ALA A 124 -12.34 3.11 24.12
N PHE A 125 -12.88 4.27 24.50
CA PHE A 125 -12.76 4.79 25.87
C PHE A 125 -13.40 3.86 26.92
N ILE A 126 -14.52 3.22 26.59
CA ILE A 126 -15.22 2.27 27.46
C ILE A 126 -14.39 1.01 27.76
N GLU A 127 -13.41 0.68 26.92
CA GLU A 127 -12.51 -0.47 27.12
C GLU A 127 -11.38 -0.16 28.12
N LEU A 128 -11.19 1.09 28.55
CA LEU A 128 -10.22 1.45 29.57
C LEU A 128 -10.72 1.04 30.96
N PRO A 129 -9.97 0.24 31.74
CA PRO A 129 -10.41 -0.21 33.07
C PRO A 129 -10.22 0.86 34.16
N PHE A 130 -9.94 2.10 33.78
CA PHE A 130 -9.65 3.20 34.69
C PHE A 130 -10.22 4.53 34.19
N LYS A 131 -10.46 5.43 35.15
CA LYS A 131 -10.73 6.84 34.89
C LYS A 131 -9.49 7.67 35.21
N ALA A 132 -9.01 8.39 34.23
CA ALA A 132 -7.91 9.31 34.32
C ALA A 132 -8.40 10.71 34.73
N PRO A 133 -7.59 11.50 35.45
CA PRO A 133 -7.82 12.93 35.61
C PRO A 133 -7.46 13.65 34.29
N SER A 134 -8.27 13.43 33.25
CA SER A 134 -8.05 13.90 31.88
C SER A 134 -9.30 14.59 31.35
N MET A 135 -9.19 15.87 30.98
CA MET A 135 -10.28 16.60 30.33
C MET A 135 -10.68 15.91 29.01
N LEU A 136 -9.71 15.38 28.27
CA LEU A 136 -9.98 14.64 27.03
C LEU A 136 -10.91 13.46 27.30
N GLN A 137 -10.58 12.59 28.26
CA GLN A 137 -11.43 11.44 28.58
C GLN A 137 -12.81 11.86 29.12
N GLN A 138 -12.89 12.95 29.88
CA GLN A 138 -14.16 13.42 30.45
C GLN A 138 -15.10 14.03 29.41
N LEU A 139 -14.56 14.59 28.31
CA LEU A 139 -15.33 15.22 27.24
C LEU A 139 -15.64 14.25 26.08
N SER A 140 -15.02 13.07 26.04
CA SER A 140 -15.25 12.04 25.02
C SER A 140 -16.48 11.18 25.32
N ASP A 141 -17.15 10.72 24.27
CA ASP A 141 -18.17 9.67 24.40
C ASP A 141 -17.49 8.33 24.78
N PRO A 142 -18.10 7.47 25.61
CA PRO A 142 -17.53 6.17 25.95
C PRO A 142 -17.23 5.29 24.73
N PHE A 143 -17.97 5.43 23.63
CA PHE A 143 -17.76 4.68 22.40
C PHE A 143 -16.83 5.38 21.40
N ASP A 144 -16.34 6.58 21.70
CA ASP A 144 -15.25 7.19 20.94
C ASP A 144 -13.96 6.37 21.10
N PHE A 145 -13.05 6.55 20.16
CA PHE A 145 -11.76 5.86 20.17
C PHE A 145 -10.68 6.67 20.90
N VAL A 146 -10.03 6.01 21.86
CA VAL A 146 -8.72 6.44 22.41
C VAL A 146 -7.64 6.21 21.36
N ILE A 147 -7.73 5.08 20.66
CA ILE A 147 -6.86 4.71 19.54
C ILE A 147 -7.79 4.43 18.37
N ASP A 148 -7.84 5.32 17.37
CA ASP A 148 -8.70 5.07 16.20
C ASP A 148 -8.27 3.77 15.49
N PRO A 149 -9.24 2.99 14.96
CA PRO A 149 -8.96 1.83 14.12
C PRO A 149 -8.24 2.25 12.82
N LEU A 150 -7.43 1.35 12.27
CA LEU A 150 -6.72 1.57 11.00
C LEU A 150 -7.18 0.52 9.97
N PRO A 151 -8.42 0.60 9.48
CA PRO A 151 -8.99 -0.42 8.59
C PRO A 151 -8.26 -0.48 7.23
N ASN A 152 -7.64 0.62 6.79
CA ASN A 152 -6.85 0.67 5.56
C ASN A 152 -5.51 -0.08 5.64
N HIS A 153 -5.12 -0.65 6.80
CA HIS A 153 -4.05 -1.66 6.80
C HIS A 153 -4.41 -2.88 5.97
N LEU A 154 -5.69 -3.09 5.64
CA LEU A 154 -6.10 -4.03 4.60
C LEU A 154 -5.31 -3.80 3.30
N PHE A 155 -5.08 -2.53 2.95
CA PHE A 155 -4.34 -2.12 1.76
C PHE A 155 -2.86 -1.89 2.08
N THR A 156 -2.17 -3.00 2.34
CA THR A 156 -0.74 -2.99 2.71
C THR A 156 0.18 -2.37 1.64
N ARG A 157 -0.31 -2.23 0.39
CA ARG A 157 0.40 -1.59 -0.72
C ARG A 157 0.89 -0.18 -0.41
N ASP A 158 0.06 0.61 0.26
CA ASP A 158 0.22 2.07 0.21
C ASP A 158 1.21 2.58 1.25
N THR A 159 1.19 2.00 2.45
CA THR A 159 1.94 2.50 3.61
C THR A 159 3.46 2.32 3.46
N SER A 160 3.88 1.29 2.72
CA SER A 160 5.28 1.12 2.33
C SER A 160 5.40 0.36 1.02
N CYS A 161 6.39 0.70 0.21
CA CYS A 161 6.71 -0.02 -1.01
C CYS A 161 8.20 -0.35 -1.10
N TRP A 162 8.50 -1.60 -1.43
CA TRP A 162 9.85 -2.06 -1.72
C TRP A 162 10.18 -1.76 -3.18
N ILE A 163 11.33 -1.14 -3.41
CA ILE A 163 11.80 -0.72 -4.72
C ILE A 163 13.24 -1.18 -4.85
N TYR A 164 13.46 -2.19 -5.69
CA TYR A 164 14.74 -2.89 -5.79
C TYR A 164 15.22 -3.35 -4.41
N GLY A 165 16.45 -3.05 -4.00
CA GLY A 165 17.05 -3.52 -2.75
C GLY A 165 16.71 -2.69 -1.50
N GLY A 166 15.73 -1.78 -1.57
CA GLY A 166 15.37 -0.89 -0.47
C GLY A 166 13.88 -0.61 -0.35
N VAL A 167 13.51 0.21 0.63
CA VAL A 167 12.11 0.47 0.98
C VAL A 167 11.82 1.95 1.13
N SER A 168 10.65 2.38 0.63
CA SER A 168 10.04 3.65 0.99
C SER A 168 8.96 3.39 2.04
N ILE A 169 9.10 4.01 3.21
CA ILE A 169 8.03 4.08 4.19
C ILE A 169 7.30 5.38 3.91
N ASN A 170 6.04 5.33 3.55
CA ASN A 170 5.44 6.40 2.80
C ASN A 170 4.87 7.51 3.72
N PRO A 171 5.22 8.80 3.49
CA PRO A 171 4.51 9.93 4.08
C PRO A 171 3.10 10.05 3.48
N MET A 172 2.14 9.42 4.17
CA MET A 172 0.74 9.34 3.72
C MET A 172 0.09 10.72 3.60
N ALA A 173 -0.72 10.92 2.55
CA ALA A 173 -1.42 12.17 2.32
C ALA A 173 -2.56 12.41 3.32
N LYS A 174 -3.39 11.38 3.56
CA LYS A 174 -4.55 11.48 4.44
C LYS A 174 -4.17 11.26 5.91
N ALA A 175 -4.65 12.14 6.79
CA ALA A 175 -4.33 12.11 8.22
C ALA A 175 -4.67 10.77 8.89
N ALA A 176 -5.80 10.15 8.50
CA ALA A 176 -6.25 8.86 9.03
C ALA A 176 -5.21 7.74 8.84
N ARG A 177 -4.40 7.79 7.77
CA ARG A 177 -3.42 6.75 7.43
C ARG A 177 -2.02 7.00 7.96
N LYS A 178 -1.69 8.23 8.39
CA LYS A 178 -0.33 8.60 8.84
C LYS A 178 0.19 7.72 9.99
N ARG A 179 -0.71 7.17 10.81
CA ARG A 179 -0.35 6.27 11.92
C ARG A 179 0.12 4.90 11.44
N GLU A 180 -0.33 4.44 10.28
CA GLU A 180 0.02 3.14 9.71
C GLU A 180 1.53 3.01 9.54
N SER A 181 2.20 4.06 9.04
CA SER A 181 3.64 4.08 8.78
C SER A 181 4.47 3.80 10.04
N ASN A 182 3.98 4.12 11.24
CA ASN A 182 4.71 3.83 12.47
C ASN A 182 4.82 2.32 12.75
N HIS A 183 3.84 1.51 12.34
CA HIS A 183 3.91 0.06 12.47
C HIS A 183 5.02 -0.50 11.57
N LEU A 184 5.04 -0.09 10.30
CA LEU A 184 6.03 -0.57 9.33
C LEU A 184 7.44 -0.07 9.68
N ARG A 185 7.59 1.17 10.19
CA ARG A 185 8.87 1.66 10.73
C ARG A 185 9.39 0.77 11.85
N ALA A 186 8.51 0.39 12.78
CA ALA A 186 8.90 -0.48 13.88
C ALA A 186 9.26 -1.90 13.38
N ILE A 187 8.42 -2.48 12.53
CA ILE A 187 8.65 -3.81 11.94
C ILE A 187 9.97 -3.84 11.19
N TYR A 188 10.18 -2.94 10.22
CA TYR A 188 11.40 -2.93 9.43
C TYR A 188 12.66 -2.61 10.23
N LYS A 189 12.54 -1.97 11.40
CA LYS A 189 13.69 -1.63 12.24
C LYS A 189 14.07 -2.74 13.24
N TRP A 190 13.09 -3.40 13.85
CA TRP A 190 13.35 -4.31 14.97
C TRP A 190 12.97 -5.77 14.72
N HIS A 191 12.06 -6.06 13.78
CA HIS A 191 11.64 -7.43 13.54
C HIS A 191 12.80 -8.27 12.96
N PRO A 192 13.09 -9.48 13.46
CA PRO A 192 14.26 -10.28 13.08
C PRO A 192 14.40 -10.56 11.58
N LEU A 193 13.27 -10.64 10.87
CA LEU A 193 13.24 -10.79 9.41
C LEU A 193 13.94 -9.63 8.69
N PHE A 194 13.88 -8.42 9.23
CA PHE A 194 14.37 -7.19 8.60
C PHE A 194 15.64 -6.66 9.28
N SER A 195 15.71 -6.68 10.61
CA SER A 195 16.78 -6.03 11.38
C SER A 195 18.18 -6.62 11.14
N ASN A 196 18.27 -7.87 10.70
CA ASN A 196 19.53 -8.55 10.35
C ASN A 196 19.98 -8.29 8.90
N GLN A 197 19.25 -7.48 8.14
CA GLN A 197 19.53 -7.18 6.75
C GLN A 197 19.82 -5.68 6.57
N SER A 198 20.73 -5.35 5.66
CA SER A 198 21.01 -3.96 5.28
C SER A 198 20.30 -3.64 3.98
N PHE A 199 19.40 -2.66 4.02
CA PHE A 199 18.68 -2.14 2.86
C PHE A 199 18.50 -0.62 2.99
N PRO A 200 18.59 0.15 1.89
CA PRO A 200 18.34 1.58 1.92
C PRO A 200 16.90 1.92 2.32
N ARG A 201 16.73 3.05 3.00
CA ARG A 201 15.43 3.64 3.30
C ARG A 201 15.30 4.95 2.54
N TYR A 202 14.41 4.98 1.56
CA TYR A 202 14.31 6.11 0.65
C TYR A 202 13.53 7.27 1.25
N PHE A 203 12.46 6.97 1.99
CA PHE A 203 11.58 8.01 2.53
C PHE A 203 10.86 7.58 3.81
N GLY A 204 10.36 8.57 4.57
CA GLY A 204 9.47 8.41 5.74
C GLY A 204 9.99 7.66 6.98
N ASP A 205 11.28 7.33 7.07
CA ASP A 205 11.82 6.64 8.25
C ASP A 205 12.02 7.56 9.48
N GLU A 206 11.92 8.88 9.28
CA GLU A 206 12.18 9.91 10.29
C GLU A 206 10.87 10.45 10.92
N ASN A 207 10.95 10.92 12.16
CA ASN A 207 9.86 11.67 12.78
C ASN A 207 9.91 13.14 12.35
N ARG A 208 9.49 13.45 11.13
CA ARG A 208 9.45 14.83 10.64
C ARG A 208 8.13 15.17 9.96
N HIS A 209 7.84 16.46 9.88
CA HIS A 209 6.80 16.98 9.01
C HIS A 209 7.36 17.05 7.59
N TYR A 210 6.76 16.32 6.65
CA TYR A 210 7.19 16.27 5.25
C TYR A 210 6.60 17.40 4.40
N ASP A 211 5.84 18.32 5.01
CA ASP A 211 5.18 19.44 4.34
C ASP A 211 4.35 18.96 3.13
N ASN A 212 4.63 19.44 1.93
CA ASN A 212 3.91 19.07 0.71
C ASN A 212 4.39 17.75 0.08
N ALA A 213 5.40 17.08 0.64
CA ALA A 213 5.95 15.85 0.06
C ALA A 213 5.19 14.62 0.59
N THR A 214 4.32 14.08 -0.26
CA THR A 214 3.54 12.86 0.03
C THR A 214 3.73 11.86 -1.09
N ILE A 215 3.71 10.58 -0.74
CA ILE A 215 3.75 9.47 -1.68
C ILE A 215 2.94 8.33 -1.06
N GLU A 216 2.23 7.56 -1.86
CA GLU A 216 1.57 6.32 -1.45
C GLU A 216 1.95 5.21 -2.44
N GLY A 217 2.12 3.98 -1.94
CA GLY A 217 2.66 2.86 -2.70
C GLY A 217 1.79 2.41 -3.87
N GLY A 218 0.49 2.69 -3.88
CA GLY A 218 -0.39 2.45 -5.03
C GLY A 218 0.03 3.25 -6.27
N ASP A 219 0.71 4.39 -6.10
CA ASP A 219 1.24 5.16 -7.22
C ASP A 219 2.59 4.64 -7.71
N VAL A 220 3.27 3.74 -6.99
CA VAL A 220 4.63 3.29 -7.31
C VAL A 220 4.60 1.90 -7.95
N LEU A 221 5.03 1.83 -9.21
CA LEU A 221 5.16 0.60 -9.99
C LEU A 221 6.63 0.35 -10.34
N ILE A 222 7.17 -0.79 -9.91
CA ILE A 222 8.55 -1.17 -10.20
C ILE A 222 8.57 -1.90 -11.54
N ILE A 223 8.67 -1.18 -12.65
CA ILE A 223 8.47 -1.81 -13.96
C ILE A 223 9.67 -2.66 -14.42
N GLY A 224 10.83 -2.54 -13.78
CA GLY A 224 12.04 -3.34 -14.06
C GLY A 224 13.11 -2.59 -14.84
N LYS A 225 14.24 -3.27 -15.10
CA LYS A 225 15.43 -2.73 -15.80
C LYS A 225 15.98 -1.42 -15.22
N GLY A 226 15.80 -1.20 -13.91
CA GLY A 226 16.21 0.01 -13.21
C GLY A 226 15.24 1.19 -13.35
N ASN A 227 14.03 0.98 -13.86
CA ASN A 227 13.03 2.02 -14.03
C ASN A 227 11.90 1.88 -12.99
N VAL A 228 11.33 3.02 -12.59
CA VAL A 228 10.17 3.09 -11.71
C VAL A 228 9.13 4.01 -12.36
N LEU A 229 7.89 3.55 -12.43
CA LEU A 229 6.76 4.35 -12.89
C LEU A 229 6.01 4.89 -11.66
N VAL A 230 5.69 6.19 -11.65
CA VAL A 230 5.04 6.84 -10.52
C VAL A 230 3.85 7.70 -10.96
N GLY A 231 2.70 7.52 -10.32
CA GLY A 231 1.54 8.39 -10.48
C GLY A 231 1.69 9.70 -9.72
N ILE A 232 1.38 10.84 -10.36
CA ILE A 232 1.06 12.09 -9.68
C ILE A 232 -0.46 12.09 -9.49
N SER A 233 -0.90 12.04 -8.23
CA SER A 233 -2.30 11.79 -7.84
C SER A 233 -2.72 12.72 -6.71
N GLU A 234 -3.93 12.52 -6.16
CA GLU A 234 -4.34 13.18 -4.91
C GLU A 234 -3.57 12.69 -3.66
N ARG A 235 -2.81 11.59 -3.79
CA ARG A 235 -2.05 10.95 -2.70
C ARG A 235 -0.53 11.08 -2.85
N THR A 236 -0.05 11.26 -4.07
CA THR A 236 1.37 11.39 -4.40
C THR A 236 1.64 12.71 -5.12
N THR A 237 2.45 13.56 -4.49
CA THR A 237 2.80 14.89 -5.01
C THR A 237 4.10 14.89 -5.80
N PRO A 238 4.31 15.83 -6.74
CA PRO A 238 5.59 15.96 -7.45
C PRO A 238 6.79 16.06 -6.51
N GLN A 239 6.65 16.78 -5.39
CA GLN A 239 7.68 16.90 -4.36
C GLN A 239 8.00 15.55 -3.71
N GLY A 240 7.00 14.70 -3.49
CA GLY A 240 7.20 13.33 -3.00
C GLY A 240 7.99 12.48 -3.99
N ILE A 241 7.64 12.55 -5.28
CA ILE A 241 8.32 11.84 -6.36
C ILE A 241 9.79 12.27 -6.47
N GLU A 242 10.07 13.57 -6.47
CA GLU A 242 11.44 14.08 -6.56
C GLU A 242 12.30 13.66 -5.35
N ASN A 243 11.74 13.68 -4.14
CA ASN A 243 12.44 13.20 -2.95
C ASN A 243 12.74 11.70 -3.03
N LEU A 244 11.79 10.89 -3.49
CA LEU A 244 11.99 9.46 -3.72
C LEU A 244 13.07 9.23 -4.79
N ALA A 245 12.94 9.87 -5.96
CA ALA A 245 13.86 9.72 -7.09
C ALA A 245 15.30 10.07 -6.70
N LYS A 246 15.50 11.18 -5.97
CA LYS A 246 16.81 11.58 -5.45
C LYS A 246 17.46 10.47 -4.61
N GLN A 247 16.69 9.80 -3.75
CA GLN A 247 17.23 8.75 -2.89
C GLN A 247 17.46 7.44 -3.65
N LEU A 248 16.59 7.08 -4.58
CA LEU A 248 16.79 5.94 -5.47
C LEU A 248 18.09 6.08 -6.29
N PHE A 249 18.37 7.27 -6.81
CA PHE A 249 19.59 7.52 -7.58
C PHE A 249 20.84 7.57 -6.70
N ARG A 250 20.76 8.24 -5.54
CA ARG A 250 21.88 8.30 -4.58
C ARG A 250 22.32 6.93 -4.10
N THR A 251 21.39 5.98 -4.02
CA THR A 251 21.64 4.60 -3.57
C THR A 251 21.83 3.62 -4.72
N GLU A 252 21.90 4.14 -5.96
CA GLU A 252 22.11 3.38 -7.21
C GLU A 252 21.08 2.27 -7.44
N GLN A 253 19.86 2.46 -6.93
CA GLN A 253 18.79 1.46 -7.01
C GLN A 253 17.95 1.59 -8.28
N ALA A 254 17.88 2.79 -8.86
CA ALA A 254 17.18 3.03 -10.13
C ALA A 254 18.01 3.96 -11.02
N LYS A 255 17.77 3.88 -12.34
CA LYS A 255 18.36 4.77 -13.36
C LYS A 255 17.40 5.85 -13.84
N GLN A 256 16.09 5.60 -13.73
CA GLN A 256 15.05 6.51 -14.21
C GLN A 256 13.77 6.37 -13.39
N VAL A 257 13.12 7.50 -13.14
CA VAL A 257 11.73 7.54 -12.69
C VAL A 257 10.89 8.18 -13.80
N ILE A 258 9.80 7.55 -14.18
CA ILE A 258 8.82 8.09 -15.13
C ILE A 258 7.59 8.48 -14.32
N ALA A 259 7.20 9.74 -14.37
CA ALA A 259 6.01 10.22 -13.69
C ALA A 259 4.88 10.51 -14.69
N ILE A 260 3.64 10.14 -14.35
CA ILE A 260 2.45 10.47 -15.14
C ILE A 260 1.41 11.18 -14.28
N LYS A 261 0.77 12.22 -14.83
CA LYS A 261 -0.26 12.96 -14.11
C LYS A 261 -1.62 12.32 -14.30
N LEU A 262 -2.22 11.90 -13.20
CA LEU A 262 -3.59 11.41 -13.17
C LEU A 262 -4.57 12.60 -13.09
N PRO A 263 -5.75 12.50 -13.71
CA PRO A 263 -6.80 13.50 -13.56
C PRO A 263 -7.32 13.51 -12.12
N GLU A 264 -7.76 14.68 -11.64
CA GLU A 264 -8.41 14.81 -10.33
C GLU A 264 -9.82 14.21 -10.41
N ASN A 265 -9.92 12.89 -10.21
CA ASN A 265 -11.19 12.16 -10.22
C ASN A 265 -11.24 11.14 -9.09
N ARG A 266 -12.38 11.06 -8.38
CA ARG A 266 -12.61 10.10 -7.30
C ARG A 266 -12.56 8.63 -7.74
N SER A 267 -12.71 8.34 -9.03
CA SER A 267 -12.60 6.97 -9.57
C SER A 267 -11.15 6.49 -9.80
N CYS A 268 -10.16 7.33 -9.49
CA CYS A 268 -8.74 7.03 -9.62
C CYS A 268 -7.97 7.65 -8.44
N MET A 269 -7.76 6.86 -7.38
CA MET A 269 -6.97 7.33 -6.22
C MET A 269 -5.47 7.20 -6.45
N HIS A 270 -5.06 6.16 -7.16
CA HIS A 270 -3.66 5.81 -7.43
C HIS A 270 -3.48 5.27 -8.86
N LEU A 271 -2.25 5.29 -9.34
CA LEU A 271 -1.88 4.72 -10.64
C LEU A 271 -2.30 3.26 -10.80
N ASP A 272 -2.11 2.43 -9.77
CA ASP A 272 -2.40 1.01 -9.85
C ASP A 272 -3.89 0.65 -9.91
N THR A 273 -4.77 1.59 -9.60
CA THR A 273 -6.22 1.43 -9.81
C THR A 273 -6.61 1.54 -11.27
N VAL A 274 -5.76 2.15 -12.11
CA VAL A 274 -6.04 2.40 -13.53
C VAL A 274 -5.02 1.79 -14.47
N MET A 275 -3.90 1.29 -13.96
CA MET A 275 -2.84 0.68 -14.76
C MET A 275 -2.00 -0.33 -13.97
N THR A 276 -1.83 -1.54 -14.48
CA THR A 276 -0.96 -2.57 -13.88
C THR A 276 -0.18 -3.35 -14.95
N HIS A 277 1.02 -3.80 -14.59
CA HIS A 277 1.91 -4.59 -15.44
C HIS A 277 1.63 -6.08 -15.23
N MET A 278 1.28 -6.81 -16.30
CA MET A 278 0.76 -8.19 -16.22
C MET A 278 1.73 -9.23 -16.79
N ASP A 279 2.49 -8.85 -17.81
CA ASP A 279 3.48 -9.69 -18.50
C ASP A 279 4.51 -8.77 -19.18
N HIS A 280 5.58 -9.33 -19.76
CA HIS A 280 6.74 -8.60 -20.30
C HIS A 280 6.40 -7.38 -21.15
N ASN A 281 5.34 -7.45 -21.96
CA ASN A 281 4.85 -6.35 -22.78
C ASN A 281 3.34 -6.08 -22.61
N VAL A 282 2.72 -6.57 -21.53
CA VAL A 282 1.26 -6.49 -21.34
C VAL A 282 0.91 -5.65 -20.12
N PHE A 283 0.07 -4.64 -20.33
CA PHE A 283 -0.50 -3.82 -19.26
C PHE A 283 -2.03 -3.85 -19.30
N SER A 284 -2.67 -3.92 -18.13
CA SER A 284 -4.07 -3.57 -17.99
C SER A 284 -4.21 -2.07 -17.83
N VAL A 285 -5.19 -1.45 -18.49
CA VAL A 285 -5.39 0.00 -18.45
C VAL A 285 -6.88 0.38 -18.44
N TYR A 286 -7.25 1.38 -17.64
CA TYR A 286 -8.51 2.11 -17.80
C TYR A 286 -8.35 3.27 -18.81
N PRO A 287 -8.91 3.15 -20.03
CA PRO A 287 -8.59 4.07 -21.13
C PRO A 287 -9.17 5.48 -20.96
N ARG A 288 -10.13 5.70 -20.04
CA ARG A 288 -10.62 7.06 -19.75
C ARG A 288 -9.62 7.89 -18.92
N VAL A 289 -8.66 7.24 -18.27
CA VAL A 289 -7.67 7.89 -17.40
C VAL A 289 -6.28 7.87 -18.02
N ILE A 290 -5.87 6.73 -18.58
CA ILE A 290 -4.55 6.57 -19.19
C ILE A 290 -4.70 6.58 -20.72
N ASP A 291 -4.25 7.67 -21.33
CA ASP A 291 -4.11 7.79 -22.78
C ASP A 291 -2.64 7.51 -23.17
N LYS A 292 -2.43 6.65 -24.17
CA LYS A 292 -1.11 6.30 -24.72
C LYS A 292 -0.26 7.54 -25.09
N LYS A 293 -0.91 8.61 -25.55
CA LYS A 293 -0.28 9.85 -26.02
C LYS A 293 -0.28 10.97 -24.96
N MET A 294 -0.63 10.67 -23.71
CA MET A 294 -0.54 11.67 -22.66
C MET A 294 0.92 12.05 -22.38
N PRO A 295 1.18 13.29 -21.93
CA PRO A 295 2.51 13.68 -21.49
C PRO A 295 2.91 12.94 -20.21
N CYS A 296 4.22 12.74 -20.05
CA CYS A 296 4.83 12.20 -18.85
C CYS A 296 6.16 12.91 -18.57
N TRP A 297 6.75 12.71 -17.39
CA TRP A 297 8.04 13.30 -17.04
C TRP A 297 9.08 12.20 -16.85
N SER A 298 10.19 12.32 -17.56
CA SER A 298 11.39 11.50 -17.37
C SER A 298 12.30 12.20 -16.36
N ILE A 299 12.54 11.55 -15.23
CA ILE A 299 13.41 12.03 -14.15
C ILE A 299 14.64 11.13 -14.11
N THR A 300 15.83 11.75 -14.16
CA THR A 300 17.14 11.06 -14.20
C THR A 300 18.15 11.77 -13.29
N PRO A 301 19.22 11.08 -12.83
CA PRO A 301 20.24 11.73 -12.01
C PRO A 301 21.03 12.77 -12.80
N CYS A 302 21.32 13.92 -12.18
CA CYS A 302 22.19 14.96 -12.71
C CYS A 302 23.13 15.44 -11.60
N GLY A 303 24.28 14.78 -11.44
CA GLY A 303 25.18 15.03 -10.30
C GLY A 303 24.62 14.54 -8.96
N GLU A 304 25.35 14.77 -7.86
CA GLU A 304 25.07 14.12 -6.56
C GLU A 304 23.75 14.55 -5.89
N GLN A 305 23.20 15.71 -6.24
CA GLN A 305 22.02 16.27 -5.55
C GLN A 305 20.97 16.91 -6.46
N GLN A 306 21.13 16.83 -7.78
CA GLN A 306 20.20 17.43 -8.73
C GLN A 306 19.54 16.36 -9.59
N LEU A 307 18.35 16.69 -10.08
CA LEU A 307 17.55 15.85 -10.96
C LEU A 307 17.47 16.54 -12.32
N ALA A 308 17.68 15.77 -13.39
CA ALA A 308 17.29 16.19 -14.73
C ALA A 308 15.85 15.72 -14.97
N ILE A 309 14.92 16.67 -15.06
CA ILE A 309 13.50 16.43 -15.27
C ILE A 309 13.14 16.94 -16.67
N GLN A 310 12.62 16.05 -17.52
CA GLN A 310 12.23 16.38 -18.89
C GLN A 310 10.80 15.89 -19.15
N GLU A 311 9.92 16.79 -19.57
CA GLU A 311 8.61 16.40 -20.09
C GLU A 311 8.78 15.66 -21.44
N ARG A 312 8.03 14.58 -21.60
CA ARG A 312 7.97 13.74 -22.78
C ARG A 312 6.53 13.76 -23.29
N PRO A 313 6.29 14.00 -24.59
CA PRO A 313 4.94 14.16 -25.12
C PRO A 313 4.18 12.86 -25.32
N ASN A 314 4.79 11.70 -25.07
CA ASN A 314 4.18 10.39 -25.34
C ASN A 314 4.59 9.37 -24.28
N PHE A 315 3.62 8.99 -23.45
CA PHE A 315 3.80 8.03 -22.38
C PHE A 315 4.13 6.63 -22.89
N GLU A 316 3.39 6.11 -23.86
CA GLU A 316 3.60 4.75 -24.42
C GLU A 316 5.04 4.58 -24.95
N ARG A 317 5.54 5.56 -25.71
CA ARG A 317 6.92 5.55 -26.21
C ARG A 317 7.95 5.58 -25.08
N SER A 318 7.70 6.36 -24.03
CA SER A 318 8.61 6.46 -22.89
C SER A 318 8.64 5.15 -22.10
N LEU A 319 7.49 4.50 -21.94
CA LEU A 319 7.37 3.19 -21.30
C LEU A 319 8.06 2.09 -22.11
N MET A 320 7.82 2.02 -23.42
CA MET A 320 8.47 1.06 -24.31
C MET A 320 9.99 1.24 -24.32
N GLN A 321 10.49 2.49 -24.33
CA GLN A 321 11.92 2.75 -24.24
C GLN A 321 12.51 2.28 -22.90
N ALA A 322 11.82 2.52 -21.79
CA ALA A 322 12.28 2.12 -20.46
C ALA A 322 12.34 0.59 -20.29
N LEU A 323 11.35 -0.11 -20.84
CA LEU A 323 11.27 -1.57 -20.83
C LEU A 323 12.04 -2.25 -21.98
N GLU A 324 12.57 -1.48 -22.92
CA GLU A 324 13.25 -1.95 -24.14
C GLU A 324 12.34 -2.89 -24.95
N LEU A 325 11.12 -2.43 -25.22
CA LEU A 325 10.10 -3.18 -25.95
C LEU A 325 9.93 -2.66 -27.37
N ASP A 326 9.79 -3.60 -28.32
CA ASP A 326 9.41 -3.29 -29.71
C ASP A 326 7.91 -3.04 -29.86
N SER A 327 7.10 -3.61 -28.97
CA SER A 327 5.64 -3.48 -28.98
C SER A 327 5.06 -3.53 -27.55
N LEU A 328 3.95 -2.83 -27.34
CA LEU A 328 3.21 -2.81 -26.08
C LEU A 328 1.78 -3.28 -26.33
N ASN A 329 1.36 -4.32 -25.62
CA ASN A 329 -0.02 -4.78 -25.60
C ASN A 329 -0.75 -4.14 -24.41
N ILE A 330 -1.78 -3.34 -24.71
CA ILE A 330 -2.62 -2.73 -23.68
C ILE A 330 -3.98 -3.40 -23.72
N ILE A 331 -4.33 -4.07 -22.63
CA ILE A 331 -5.65 -4.64 -22.41
C ILE A 331 -6.47 -3.57 -21.68
N THR A 332 -7.55 -3.11 -22.30
CA THR A 332 -8.45 -2.15 -21.68
C THR A 332 -9.49 -2.83 -20.81
N THR A 333 -10.01 -2.13 -19.79
CA THR A 333 -11.18 -2.58 -19.02
C THR A 333 -12.29 -3.08 -19.94
N GLY A 334 -12.91 -4.20 -19.57
CA GLY A 334 -13.89 -4.95 -20.35
C GLY A 334 -15.24 -4.27 -20.52
N GLY A 335 -16.03 -4.82 -21.44
CA GLY A 335 -17.42 -4.45 -21.66
C GLY A 335 -17.63 -3.17 -22.46
N ASP A 336 -18.89 -2.73 -22.51
CA ASP A 336 -19.30 -1.44 -23.03
C ASP A 336 -18.90 -0.27 -22.11
N SER A 337 -19.31 0.96 -22.43
CA SER A 337 -18.95 2.13 -21.64
C SER A 337 -19.48 2.10 -20.20
N TYR A 338 -20.61 1.44 -19.95
CA TYR A 338 -21.23 1.33 -18.62
C TYR A 338 -20.60 0.20 -17.82
N GLU A 339 -20.32 -0.93 -18.48
CA GLU A 339 -19.65 -2.09 -17.89
C GLU A 339 -18.22 -1.75 -17.50
N ALA A 340 -17.45 -1.09 -18.37
CA ALA A 340 -16.09 -0.68 -18.08
C ALA A 340 -16.02 0.27 -16.87
N GLU A 341 -17.00 1.15 -16.72
CA GLU A 341 -17.07 2.07 -15.58
C GLU A 341 -17.39 1.33 -14.26
N ARG A 342 -18.27 0.32 -14.30
CA ARG A 342 -18.56 -0.54 -13.14
C ARG A 342 -17.39 -1.43 -12.77
N GLU A 343 -16.74 -2.06 -13.74
CA GLU A 343 -15.58 -2.92 -13.48
C GLU A 343 -14.37 -2.11 -13.01
N GLN A 344 -14.16 -0.90 -13.56
CA GLN A 344 -13.18 0.02 -13.00
C GLN A 344 -13.49 0.38 -11.54
N TRP A 345 -14.75 0.64 -11.21
CA TRP A 345 -15.18 0.89 -9.83
C TRP A 345 -14.92 -0.31 -8.90
N HIS A 346 -14.97 -1.54 -9.43
CA HIS A 346 -14.63 -2.78 -8.73
C HIS A 346 -13.16 -3.19 -8.92
N ASP A 347 -12.27 -2.22 -9.16
CA ASP A 347 -10.82 -2.42 -9.19
C ASP A 347 -10.35 -3.43 -10.24
N ALA A 348 -11.03 -3.52 -11.40
CA ALA A 348 -10.68 -4.47 -12.47
C ALA A 348 -9.25 -4.35 -12.98
N ASN A 349 -8.66 -3.15 -12.97
CA ASN A 349 -7.27 -2.95 -13.35
C ASN A 349 -6.27 -3.19 -12.21
N ASN A 350 -6.72 -3.32 -10.96
CA ASN A 350 -5.85 -3.46 -9.78
C ASN A 350 -5.50 -4.94 -9.50
N VAL A 351 -4.94 -5.61 -10.50
CA VAL A 351 -4.59 -7.03 -10.43
C VAL A 351 -3.17 -7.22 -9.86
N LEU A 352 -2.98 -8.29 -9.10
CA LEU A 352 -1.65 -8.68 -8.60
C LEU A 352 -1.03 -9.73 -9.51
N THR A 353 0.03 -9.37 -10.21
CA THR A 353 0.81 -10.34 -11.01
C THR A 353 1.64 -11.22 -10.09
N ILE A 354 1.53 -12.54 -10.23
CA ILE A 354 2.29 -13.52 -9.42
C ILE A 354 3.59 -13.90 -10.12
N LYS A 355 3.51 -14.11 -11.43
CA LYS A 355 4.61 -14.34 -12.36
C LYS A 355 4.16 -13.85 -13.74
N PRO A 356 5.04 -13.70 -14.73
CA PRO A 356 4.66 -13.15 -16.03
C PRO A 356 3.48 -13.94 -16.63
N GLY A 357 2.40 -13.22 -16.97
CA GLY A 357 1.19 -13.82 -17.55
C GLY A 357 0.22 -14.48 -16.57
N VAL A 358 0.47 -14.45 -15.25
CA VAL A 358 -0.43 -15.02 -14.23
C VAL A 358 -0.77 -13.97 -13.18
N VAL A 359 -2.06 -13.63 -13.07
CA VAL A 359 -2.55 -12.56 -12.19
C VAL A 359 -3.65 -13.04 -11.26
N VAL A 360 -3.76 -12.41 -10.08
CA VAL A 360 -4.92 -12.52 -9.19
C VAL A 360 -5.83 -11.33 -9.41
N ALA A 361 -7.11 -11.59 -9.66
CA ALA A 361 -8.14 -10.59 -9.91
C ALA A 361 -9.47 -10.97 -9.25
N TYR A 362 -10.35 -10.00 -9.02
CA TYR A 362 -11.70 -10.31 -8.55
C TYR A 362 -12.53 -11.00 -9.63
N GLU A 363 -13.26 -12.04 -9.24
CA GLU A 363 -14.11 -12.83 -10.16
C GLU A 363 -15.25 -12.02 -10.78
N ARG A 364 -15.73 -10.99 -10.07
CA ARG A 364 -16.85 -10.14 -10.49
C ARG A 364 -16.57 -9.27 -11.72
N ASN A 365 -15.31 -9.11 -12.12
CA ASN A 365 -14.89 -8.32 -13.28
C ASN A 365 -14.87 -9.19 -14.54
N VAL A 366 -16.03 -9.76 -14.87
CA VAL A 366 -16.21 -10.79 -15.89
C VAL A 366 -15.65 -10.36 -17.24
N TYR A 367 -15.99 -9.16 -17.72
CA TYR A 367 -15.61 -8.73 -19.06
C TYR A 367 -14.12 -8.40 -19.18
N THR A 368 -13.53 -7.83 -18.12
CA THR A 368 -12.09 -7.57 -18.08
C THR A 368 -11.33 -8.90 -17.98
N ASN A 369 -11.78 -9.84 -17.16
CA ASN A 369 -11.17 -11.16 -17.04
C ASN A 369 -11.24 -11.96 -18.36
N GLU A 370 -12.34 -11.85 -19.11
CA GLU A 370 -12.43 -12.44 -20.46
C GLU A 370 -11.41 -11.83 -21.45
N LYS A 371 -11.15 -10.52 -21.35
CA LYS A 371 -10.12 -9.88 -22.18
C LYS A 371 -8.71 -10.33 -21.78
N TYR A 372 -8.45 -10.53 -20.49
CA TYR A 372 -7.20 -11.11 -19.99
C TYR A 372 -6.98 -12.51 -20.56
N ASP A 373 -7.99 -13.38 -20.46
CA ASP A 373 -7.93 -14.75 -20.98
C ASP A 373 -7.66 -14.78 -22.50
N LYS A 374 -8.40 -13.97 -23.28
CA LYS A 374 -8.19 -13.83 -24.74
C LYS A 374 -6.80 -13.30 -25.11
N ALA A 375 -6.15 -12.56 -24.21
CA ALA A 375 -4.80 -12.05 -24.38
C ALA A 375 -3.70 -13.01 -23.88
N GLY A 376 -4.08 -14.22 -23.41
CA GLY A 376 -3.15 -15.22 -22.91
C GLY A 376 -2.74 -15.03 -21.45
N ILE A 377 -3.42 -14.15 -20.70
CA ILE A 377 -3.17 -13.95 -19.28
C ILE A 377 -4.04 -14.91 -18.47
N THR A 378 -3.40 -15.74 -17.66
CA THR A 378 -4.09 -16.63 -16.71
C THR A 378 -4.58 -15.82 -15.51
N VAL A 379 -5.89 -15.82 -15.30
CA VAL A 379 -6.52 -15.19 -14.13
C VAL A 379 -6.75 -16.23 -13.04
N LEU A 380 -6.27 -15.93 -11.83
CA LEU A 380 -6.59 -16.64 -10.59
C LEU A 380 -7.70 -15.85 -9.88
N PRO A 381 -8.97 -16.24 -10.04
CA PRO A 381 -10.09 -15.50 -9.49
C PRO A 381 -10.13 -15.61 -7.96
N ILE A 382 -10.48 -14.51 -7.30
CA ILE A 382 -10.85 -14.47 -5.89
C ILE A 382 -12.18 -13.73 -5.71
N MET A 383 -12.92 -14.05 -4.64
CA MET A 383 -14.09 -13.28 -4.23
C MET A 383 -13.69 -11.87 -3.77
N GLY A 384 -14.59 -10.91 -3.92
CA GLY A 384 -14.35 -9.50 -3.62
C GLY A 384 -15.61 -8.69 -3.42
N ASP A 385 -16.68 -9.32 -2.91
CA ASP A 385 -17.94 -8.63 -2.66
C ASP A 385 -17.85 -7.73 -1.42
N GLU A 386 -17.07 -8.15 -0.42
CA GLU A 386 -16.85 -7.37 0.79
C GLU A 386 -15.49 -6.66 0.77
N LEU A 387 -14.41 -7.32 0.36
CA LEU A 387 -13.07 -6.71 0.26
C LEU A 387 -13.04 -5.56 -0.76
N GLY A 388 -13.75 -5.71 -1.88
CA GLY A 388 -13.85 -4.65 -2.90
C GLY A 388 -14.56 -3.38 -2.40
N ARG A 389 -15.32 -3.44 -1.30
CA ARG A 389 -15.97 -2.25 -0.71
C ARG A 389 -15.00 -1.24 -0.13
N GLY A 390 -13.76 -1.65 0.15
CA GLY A 390 -12.71 -0.71 0.55
C GLY A 390 -12.06 0.04 -0.62
N ARG A 391 -12.50 -0.18 -1.88
CA ARG A 391 -11.89 0.35 -3.11
C ARG A 391 -10.42 -0.05 -3.30
N GLY A 392 -10.17 -1.34 -3.25
CA GLY A 392 -8.89 -1.90 -3.65
C GLY A 392 -9.00 -3.35 -4.11
N GLY A 393 -8.20 -3.68 -5.12
CA GLY A 393 -8.03 -5.03 -5.64
C GLY A 393 -6.93 -5.82 -4.94
N ALA A 394 -6.56 -6.94 -5.55
CA ALA A 394 -5.51 -7.82 -5.04
C ALA A 394 -4.13 -7.11 -4.94
N ARG A 395 -3.86 -6.12 -5.81
CA ARG A 395 -2.61 -5.36 -5.76
C ARG A 395 -2.57 -4.38 -4.58
N CYS A 396 -3.67 -3.68 -4.30
CA CYS A 396 -3.80 -2.79 -3.14
C CYS A 396 -3.65 -3.56 -1.83
N MET A 397 -4.18 -4.77 -1.75
CA MET A 397 -4.09 -5.61 -0.53
C MET A 397 -2.71 -6.19 -0.28
N SER A 398 -1.77 -6.07 -1.21
CA SER A 398 -0.47 -6.73 -1.16
C SER A 398 0.72 -5.78 -1.12
N CYS A 399 1.70 -6.07 -0.27
CA CYS A 399 3.01 -5.42 -0.27
C CYS A 399 4.10 -6.47 -0.53
N PRO A 400 4.52 -6.67 -1.79
CA PRO A 400 5.68 -7.49 -2.12
C PRO A 400 6.91 -7.00 -1.38
N ILE A 401 7.64 -7.92 -0.76
CA ILE A 401 8.94 -7.65 -0.16
C ILE A 401 10.04 -8.43 -0.86
N GLU A 402 9.66 -9.50 -1.58
CA GLU A 402 10.54 -10.32 -2.40
C GLU A 402 9.89 -10.71 -3.72
N ARG A 403 10.47 -10.24 -4.81
CA ARG A 403 10.05 -10.49 -6.17
C ARG A 403 11.23 -10.39 -7.14
N ASP A 404 11.33 -11.38 -8.01
CA ASP A 404 12.39 -11.48 -9.02
C ASP A 404 12.35 -10.28 -10.00
N GLY A 405 13.52 -9.90 -10.54
CA GLY A 405 13.63 -8.89 -11.59
C GLY A 405 13.30 -9.43 -12.98
N ILE A 406 13.36 -8.56 -13.99
CA ILE A 406 13.24 -8.90 -15.42
C ILE A 406 14.33 -8.24 -16.25
#